data_AF-A0A3D1P7Z6-F1
#
_entry.id   AF-A0A3D1P7Z6-F1
#
_cell.length_a   1.000
_cell.length_b   1.000
_cell.length_c   1.000
_cell.angle_alpha   90.00
_cell.angle_beta   90.00
_cell.angle_gamma   90.00
#
_symmetry.space_group_name_H-M   'P 1'
#
loop_
_entity.id
_entity.type
_entity.pdbx_description
1 polymer ?
#
loop_
_entity_poly.entity_id
_entity_poly.type
_entity_poly.pdbx_seq_one_letter_code
_entity_poly.pdbx_strand_id
1 'polypeptide(L)'
;MKSLMYKFIHTYAMSLALIGCTLYAMPVKANHLTMNGGSDRDRLQLNFVKEPPLPSSGTPIGRRRGAAGRSGGNCTVNLPLTALVPAIETPLGAGKATYVWGKTIASHPTFWFYVPDSHQSIRSVEFVLQDEQDNDVYRTAVNIPQQPGVISVKLPATSTALKINQNYHWFLKTEIALSCDRQQPVIAKDTVEGWIQRIQPSPTLTNQIEAATPQQQIGLYARNGLWYDTLTTLAELRLMKPEDGSLKGDWHELLHSVDLDEIASQSLVQCCTPNSELGE
;
A
#
# COMPACT_ATOMS: atom_id res chain seq x y z
N MET A 1 -27.06 35.77 72.28
CA MET A 1 -28.00 35.03 73.16
C MET A 1 -29.26 35.87 73.27
N LYS A 2 -30.38 35.42 72.65
CA LYS A 2 -31.74 36.04 72.63
C LYS A 2 -31.81 37.41 71.91
N SER A 3 -32.82 37.79 71.12
CA SER A 3 -34.06 37.18 70.65
C SER A 3 -34.66 38.15 69.61
N LEU A 4 -35.20 37.61 68.50
CA LEU A 4 -36.49 37.88 67.82
C LEU A 4 -37.23 39.19 68.19
N MET A 5 -37.96 39.93 67.35
CA MET A 5 -38.75 39.73 66.11
C MET A 5 -39.41 41.13 65.87
N TYR A 6 -39.94 41.54 64.72
CA TYR A 6 -41.20 41.06 64.16
C TYR A 6 -41.51 41.77 62.83
N LYS A 7 -42.31 41.08 62.03
CA LYS A 7 -42.70 41.28 60.63
C LYS A 7 -43.68 42.44 60.45
N PHE A 8 -43.67 43.06 59.27
CA PHE A 8 -44.93 43.40 58.59
C PHE A 8 -44.90 42.89 57.15
N ILE A 9 -45.84 42.00 56.90
CA ILE A 9 -46.20 41.40 55.63
C ILE A 9 -47.03 42.45 54.88
N HIS A 10 -46.66 42.80 53.64
CA HIS A 10 -47.62 43.28 52.65
C HIS A 10 -47.37 42.54 51.34
N THR A 11 -48.24 41.56 51.14
CA THR A 11 -48.62 40.94 49.88
C THR A 11 -48.76 41.99 48.77
N TYR A 12 -48.04 41.80 47.67
CA TYR A 12 -48.32 42.46 46.40
C TYR A 12 -48.47 41.43 45.28
N ALA A 13 -49.41 41.77 44.41
CA ALA A 13 -50.18 40.90 43.56
C ALA A 13 -49.41 40.42 42.32
N MET A 14 -49.93 39.31 41.80
CA MET A 14 -49.63 38.70 40.51
C MET A 14 -49.45 39.71 39.37
N SER A 15 -48.41 39.50 38.58
CA SER A 15 -48.43 39.73 37.13
C SER A 15 -47.69 38.58 36.45
N LEU A 16 -48.46 37.60 35.98
CA LEU A 16 -47.97 36.52 35.13
C LEU A 16 -47.95 37.04 33.69
N ALA A 17 -46.79 37.50 33.22
CA ALA A 17 -46.58 37.79 31.81
C ALA A 17 -46.21 36.48 31.10
N LEU A 18 -47.17 35.89 30.39
CA LEU A 18 -46.93 34.83 29.41
C LEU A 18 -46.18 35.44 28.22
N ILE A 19 -44.85 35.36 28.24
CA ILE A 19 -44.02 35.68 27.08
C ILE A 19 -44.13 34.47 26.13
N GLY A 20 -44.98 34.62 25.12
CA GLY A 20 -45.04 33.70 23.99
C GLY A 20 -43.71 33.73 23.24
N CYS A 21 -42.92 32.67 23.39
CA CYS A 21 -41.73 32.43 22.59
C CYS A 21 -42.19 32.04 21.18
N THR A 22 -42.36 33.04 20.31
CA THR A 22 -42.57 32.80 18.89
C THR A 22 -41.22 32.37 18.30
N LEU A 23 -41.11 31.10 17.94
CA LEU A 23 -40.02 30.55 17.16
C LEU A 23 -40.02 31.22 15.78
N TYR A 24 -39.27 32.31 15.64
CA TYR A 24 -38.85 32.79 14.33
C TYR A 24 -37.80 31.81 13.80
N ALA A 25 -38.23 30.86 12.98
CA ALA A 25 -37.33 30.13 12.10
C ALA A 25 -36.75 31.12 11.10
N MET A 26 -35.53 31.60 11.35
CA MET A 26 -34.79 32.33 10.33
C MET A 26 -34.43 31.35 9.21
N PRO A 27 -34.71 31.67 7.93
CA PRO A 27 -34.22 30.85 6.83
C PRO A 27 -32.70 30.99 6.79
N VAL A 28 -31.98 29.92 7.16
CA VAL A 28 -30.56 29.79 6.86
C VAL A 28 -30.44 29.70 5.35
N LYS A 29 -29.99 30.78 4.70
CA LYS A 29 -29.54 30.72 3.32
C LYS A 29 -28.26 29.88 3.32
N ALA A 30 -28.40 28.61 2.95
CA ALA A 30 -27.27 27.79 2.56
C ALA A 30 -26.66 28.43 1.30
N ASN A 31 -25.51 29.08 1.45
CA ASN A 31 -24.68 29.40 0.31
C ASN A 31 -24.19 28.08 -0.27
N HIS A 32 -24.81 27.65 -1.37
CA HIS A 32 -24.31 26.55 -2.17
C HIS A 32 -22.98 27.01 -2.77
N LEU A 33 -21.88 26.71 -2.09
CA LEU A 33 -20.56 26.72 -2.72
C LEU A 33 -20.61 25.62 -3.77
N THR A 34 -20.88 26.01 -5.01
CA THR A 34 -20.51 25.23 -6.18
C THR A 34 -19.00 25.02 -6.10
N MET A 35 -18.56 23.84 -5.62
CA MET A 35 -17.19 23.39 -5.81
C MET A 35 -17.01 23.10 -7.29
N ASN A 36 -16.55 24.14 -7.98
CA ASN A 36 -16.25 24.13 -9.38
C ASN A 36 -14.84 23.55 -9.57
N GLY A 37 -14.73 22.45 -10.32
CA GLY A 37 -13.50 21.96 -10.96
C GLY A 37 -12.33 21.62 -10.03
N GLY A 38 -12.09 20.32 -9.82
CA GLY A 38 -10.85 19.81 -9.24
C GLY A 38 -9.65 20.42 -9.97
N SER A 39 -8.91 21.27 -9.25
CA SER A 39 -7.73 21.95 -9.78
C SER A 39 -6.53 21.03 -9.64
N ASP A 40 -5.69 20.98 -10.67
CA ASP A 40 -4.41 20.28 -10.80
C ASP A 40 -3.37 20.55 -9.67
N ARG A 41 -3.76 21.28 -8.61
CA ARG A 41 -2.92 21.71 -7.48
C ARG A 41 -2.85 20.73 -6.32
N ASP A 42 -3.71 19.71 -6.27
CA ASP A 42 -3.71 18.71 -5.18
C ASP A 42 -2.88 17.45 -5.51
N ARG A 43 -2.27 17.38 -6.70
CA ARG A 43 -1.39 16.25 -7.07
C ARG A 43 -0.10 16.31 -6.26
N LEU A 44 0.28 15.18 -5.66
CA LEU A 44 1.57 15.04 -5.04
C LEU A 44 2.63 15.03 -6.15
N GLN A 45 3.55 15.98 -6.13
CA GLN A 45 4.74 15.94 -6.99
C GLN A 45 5.64 14.80 -6.48
N LEU A 46 5.44 13.59 -6.98
CA LEU A 46 6.13 12.38 -6.55
C LEU A 46 7.48 12.31 -7.23
N ASN A 47 8.40 13.16 -6.78
CA ASN A 47 9.81 13.13 -7.16
C ASN A 47 10.50 11.93 -6.49
N PHE A 48 10.13 10.72 -6.89
CA PHE A 48 10.72 9.49 -6.36
C PHE A 48 12.20 9.41 -6.77
N VAL A 49 13.06 9.20 -5.78
CA VAL A 49 14.50 9.02 -6.02
C VAL A 49 14.75 7.55 -6.36
N LYS A 50 15.01 7.28 -7.63
CA LYS A 50 15.48 5.96 -8.08
C LYS A 50 16.91 5.76 -7.57
N GLU A 51 17.08 4.86 -6.61
CA GLU A 51 18.37 4.65 -5.95
C GLU A 51 19.35 3.86 -6.84
N PRO A 52 20.66 4.18 -6.82
CA PRO A 52 21.66 3.45 -7.60
C PRO A 52 21.81 2.01 -7.10
N PRO A 53 22.16 1.04 -7.98
CA PRO A 53 22.26 -0.37 -7.60
C PRO A 53 23.25 -0.59 -6.45
N LEU A 54 22.90 -1.47 -5.52
CA LEU A 54 23.70 -1.82 -4.35
C LEU A 54 25.12 -2.31 -4.78
N PRO A 55 26.22 -1.76 -4.23
CA PRO A 55 27.58 -2.24 -4.50
C PRO A 55 27.87 -3.62 -3.87
N SER A 56 28.86 -4.32 -4.44
CA SER A 56 29.00 -5.78 -4.50
C SER A 56 29.55 -6.52 -3.26
N SER A 57 28.77 -7.45 -2.73
CA SER A 57 29.04 -8.91 -2.79
C SER A 57 27.71 -9.67 -2.56
N GLY A 58 27.33 -10.60 -3.45
CA GLY A 58 26.01 -11.28 -3.38
C GLY A 58 24.89 -10.58 -4.16
N THR A 59 25.26 -9.93 -5.27
CA THR A 59 24.47 -9.04 -6.15
C THR A 59 22.95 -9.22 -6.08
N PRO A 60 22.17 -8.17 -5.76
CA PRO A 60 20.72 -8.20 -5.75
C PRO A 60 20.15 -8.19 -7.18
N ILE A 61 20.48 -9.25 -7.93
CA ILE A 61 19.77 -9.63 -9.13
C ILE A 61 18.41 -10.13 -8.67
N GLY A 62 17.36 -9.64 -9.30
CA GLY A 62 16.02 -10.12 -9.05
C GLY A 62 15.24 -10.22 -10.33
N ARG A 63 14.01 -10.70 -10.19
CA ARG A 63 13.08 -10.92 -11.28
C ARG A 63 11.78 -10.21 -10.98
N ARG A 64 11.64 -9.00 -11.53
CA ARG A 64 10.45 -8.16 -11.30
C ARG A 64 9.21 -8.73 -11.98
N ARG A 65 9.38 -9.29 -13.17
CA ARG A 65 8.28 -9.87 -13.97
C ARG A 65 8.46 -11.38 -14.11
N GLY A 66 7.34 -12.07 -13.94
CA GLY A 66 7.15 -13.49 -14.17
C GLY A 66 7.46 -13.88 -15.61
N ALA A 67 7.46 -15.18 -15.89
CA ALA A 67 7.63 -15.64 -17.26
C ALA A 67 6.42 -15.17 -18.11
N ALA A 68 6.66 -14.23 -19.03
CA ALA A 68 5.66 -13.83 -20.02
C ALA A 68 5.27 -15.04 -20.88
N GLY A 69 3.99 -15.14 -21.25
CA GLY A 69 3.32 -16.30 -21.84
C GLY A 69 4.19 -17.26 -22.65
N ARG A 70 4.17 -18.54 -22.28
CA ARG A 70 4.68 -19.61 -23.14
C ARG A 70 3.81 -19.64 -24.39
N SER A 71 4.36 -19.22 -25.53
CA SER A 71 3.78 -19.40 -26.86
C SER A 71 3.73 -20.90 -27.18
N GLY A 72 2.75 -21.59 -26.60
CA GLY A 72 2.57 -23.03 -26.66
C GLY A 72 1.15 -23.36 -26.23
N GLY A 73 0.21 -23.22 -27.17
CA GLY A 73 -1.22 -23.30 -26.91
C GLY A 73 -1.86 -21.92 -26.73
N ASN A 74 -3.17 -21.84 -26.95
CA ASN A 74 -3.99 -20.63 -27.02
C ASN A 74 -4.13 -19.86 -25.68
N CYS A 75 -3.17 -19.99 -24.77
CA CYS A 75 -3.24 -19.45 -23.43
C CYS A 75 -2.31 -18.20 -23.36
N THR A 76 -2.82 -17.06 -23.83
CA THR A 76 -2.10 -15.76 -23.82
C THR A 76 -2.37 -15.02 -22.51
N VAL A 77 -1.37 -14.90 -21.63
CA VAL A 77 -1.42 -13.99 -20.47
C VAL A 77 -1.03 -12.58 -20.90
N ASN A 78 -1.95 -11.63 -20.77
CA ASN A 78 -1.75 -10.24 -21.22
C ASN A 78 -0.75 -9.46 -20.36
N LEU A 79 -0.74 -9.71 -19.04
CA LEU A 79 0.24 -9.16 -18.10
C LEU A 79 0.78 -10.31 -17.24
N PRO A 80 2.10 -10.44 -17.04
CA PRO A 80 2.67 -11.47 -16.18
C PRO A 80 2.60 -11.09 -14.69
N LEU A 81 2.86 -12.06 -13.82
CA LEU A 81 3.13 -11.82 -12.39
C LEU A 81 4.16 -10.71 -12.26
N THR A 82 3.86 -9.64 -11.52
CA THR A 82 4.75 -8.47 -11.49
C THR A 82 4.88 -7.94 -10.08
N ALA A 83 6.10 -7.84 -9.57
CA ALA A 83 6.38 -7.13 -8.34
C ALA A 83 6.35 -5.61 -8.58
N LEU A 84 5.62 -4.87 -7.75
CA LEU A 84 5.57 -3.41 -7.81
C LEU A 84 6.78 -2.86 -7.05
N VAL A 85 7.97 -3.04 -7.64
CA VAL A 85 9.27 -2.64 -7.10
C VAL A 85 10.10 -2.02 -8.24
N PRO A 86 10.96 -1.02 -7.99
CA PRO A 86 11.83 -0.48 -9.02
C PRO A 86 12.72 -1.59 -9.60
N ALA A 87 12.88 -1.58 -10.93
CA ALA A 87 13.87 -2.39 -11.62
C ALA A 87 14.88 -1.47 -12.30
N ILE A 88 16.17 -1.79 -12.13
CA ILE A 88 17.28 -1.04 -12.73
C ILE A 88 18.10 -2.02 -13.54
N GLU A 89 18.11 -1.82 -14.85
CA GLU A 89 19.03 -2.56 -15.73
C GLU A 89 20.37 -1.85 -15.73
N THR A 90 21.44 -2.59 -15.40
CA THR A 90 22.81 -2.10 -15.52
C THR A 90 23.57 -3.01 -16.48
N PRO A 91 24.39 -2.46 -17.39
CA PRO A 91 25.28 -3.27 -18.22
C PRO A 91 26.20 -4.14 -17.34
N LEU A 92 26.29 -5.44 -17.66
CA LEU A 92 27.18 -6.38 -16.97
C LEU A 92 27.85 -7.28 -18.02
N GLY A 93 29.10 -6.97 -18.35
CA GLY A 93 29.83 -7.66 -19.42
C GLY A 93 29.10 -7.55 -20.77
N ALA A 94 28.86 -8.68 -21.43
CA ALA A 94 28.09 -8.75 -22.67
C ALA A 94 26.56 -8.78 -22.45
N GLY A 95 26.09 -8.78 -21.20
CA GLY A 95 24.68 -8.85 -20.83
C GLY A 95 24.23 -7.66 -19.98
N LYS A 96 23.10 -7.86 -19.29
CA LYS A 96 22.53 -6.90 -18.34
C LYS A 96 22.25 -7.59 -17.02
N ALA A 97 22.45 -6.90 -15.92
CA ALA A 97 21.95 -7.28 -14.61
C ALA A 97 20.70 -6.44 -14.30
N THR A 98 19.65 -7.10 -13.82
CA THR A 98 18.42 -6.44 -13.39
C THR A 98 18.36 -6.43 -11.86
N TYR A 99 18.47 -5.23 -11.29
CA TYR A 99 18.35 -5.02 -9.86
C TYR A 99 16.90 -4.73 -9.51
N VAL A 100 16.29 -5.56 -8.66
CA VAL A 100 14.90 -5.42 -8.21
C VAL A 100 14.92 -5.21 -6.72
N TRP A 101 14.82 -3.97 -6.26
CA TRP A 101 14.98 -3.67 -4.84
C TRP A 101 14.41 -2.31 -4.43
N GLY A 102 14.30 -2.09 -3.11
CA GLY A 102 13.98 -0.80 -2.53
C GLY A 102 14.25 -0.74 -1.03
N LYS A 103 14.10 0.46 -0.45
CA LYS A 103 14.28 0.69 0.99
C LYS A 103 12.97 0.83 1.73
N THR A 104 13.04 0.53 3.03
CA THR A 104 11.97 0.82 3.97
C THR A 104 12.51 1.32 5.31
N ILE A 105 11.67 2.03 6.07
CA ILE A 105 11.90 2.27 7.51
C ILE A 105 11.05 1.37 8.40
N ALA A 106 10.00 0.76 7.84
CA ALA A 106 9.08 -0.11 8.55
C ALA A 106 9.79 -1.36 9.09
N SER A 107 9.51 -1.70 10.35
CA SER A 107 9.94 -2.97 10.95
C SER A 107 9.23 -4.18 10.33
N HIS A 108 8.00 -3.97 9.88
CA HIS A 108 7.12 -4.97 9.27
C HIS A 108 6.53 -4.41 7.98
N PRO A 109 7.29 -4.44 6.87
CA PRO A 109 6.90 -3.82 5.62
C PRO A 109 5.75 -4.57 4.93
N THR A 110 5.15 -3.88 3.95
CA THR A 110 4.17 -4.45 3.03
C THR A 110 4.78 -4.55 1.64
N PHE A 111 4.63 -5.72 1.01
CA PHE A 111 5.07 -6.01 -0.35
C PHE A 111 3.87 -5.99 -1.28
N TRP A 112 4.05 -5.50 -2.50
CA TRP A 112 2.96 -5.30 -3.45
C TRP A 112 3.25 -6.01 -4.78
N PHE A 113 2.24 -6.72 -5.28
CA PHE A 113 2.37 -7.57 -6.46
C PHE A 113 1.11 -7.47 -7.31
N TYR A 114 1.27 -7.43 -8.63
CA TYR A 114 0.19 -7.72 -9.56
C TYR A 114 0.15 -9.22 -9.80
N VAL A 115 -1.00 -9.83 -9.51
CA VAL A 115 -1.26 -11.24 -9.77
C VAL A 115 -2.16 -11.35 -11.01
N PRO A 116 -1.67 -11.99 -12.09
CA PRO A 116 -2.44 -12.22 -13.31
C PRO A 116 -3.37 -13.41 -13.15
N ASP A 117 -4.36 -13.50 -14.04
CA ASP A 117 -5.35 -14.59 -14.12
C ASP A 117 -6.11 -14.88 -12.81
N SER A 118 -7.35 -15.33 -12.96
CA SER A 118 -8.24 -15.54 -11.81
C SER A 118 -7.87 -16.81 -11.03
N HIS A 119 -8.37 -16.90 -9.81
CA HIS A 119 -8.27 -18.05 -8.89
C HIS A 119 -8.44 -19.46 -9.52
N GLN A 120 -9.02 -19.57 -10.72
CA GLN A 120 -9.26 -20.83 -11.40
C GLN A 120 -7.97 -21.49 -11.94
N SER A 121 -6.96 -20.70 -12.31
CA SER A 121 -5.70 -21.20 -12.86
C SER A 121 -4.60 -21.28 -11.80
N ILE A 122 -4.62 -20.40 -10.80
CA ILE A 122 -3.63 -20.40 -9.71
C ILE A 122 -3.99 -21.49 -8.69
N ARG A 123 -3.04 -22.39 -8.42
CA ARG A 123 -3.16 -23.47 -7.42
C ARG A 123 -2.66 -23.04 -6.05
N SER A 124 -1.58 -22.28 -6.03
CA SER A 124 -0.95 -21.82 -4.80
C SER A 124 -0.18 -20.52 -5.05
N VAL A 125 -0.12 -19.69 -4.02
CA VAL A 125 0.77 -18.52 -3.94
C VAL A 125 1.48 -18.59 -2.60
N GLU A 126 2.81 -18.51 -2.61
CA GLU A 126 3.65 -18.52 -1.42
C GLU A 126 4.53 -17.27 -1.41
N PHE A 127 4.56 -16.58 -0.28
CA PHE A 127 5.53 -15.52 -0.03
C PHE A 127 6.63 -16.05 0.89
N VAL A 128 7.88 -15.79 0.52
CA VAL A 128 9.07 -16.14 1.30
C VAL A 128 9.94 -14.90 1.46
N LEU A 129 10.47 -14.69 2.65
CA LEU A 129 11.46 -13.67 2.97
C LEU A 129 12.66 -14.35 3.63
N GLN A 130 13.84 -14.09 3.11
CA GLN A 130 15.10 -14.68 3.56
C GLN A 130 16.08 -13.59 3.99
N ASP A 131 16.95 -13.91 4.94
CA ASP A 131 18.11 -13.07 5.27
C ASP A 131 19.26 -13.26 4.26
N GLU A 132 20.37 -12.55 4.46
CA GLU A 132 21.57 -12.64 3.59
C GLU A 132 22.32 -13.97 3.70
N GLN A 133 21.90 -14.87 4.60
CA GLN A 133 22.41 -16.22 4.75
C GLN A 133 21.43 -17.27 4.19
N ASP A 134 20.44 -16.83 3.40
CA ASP A 134 19.36 -17.64 2.81
C ASP A 134 18.47 -18.35 3.84
N ASN A 135 18.45 -17.90 5.11
CA ASN A 135 17.53 -18.44 6.11
C ASN A 135 16.16 -17.81 5.96
N ASP A 136 15.10 -18.64 5.94
CA ASP A 136 13.73 -18.16 5.95
C ASP A 136 13.42 -17.41 7.26
N VAL A 137 13.24 -16.09 7.16
CA VAL A 137 12.79 -15.25 8.27
C VAL A 137 11.27 -15.12 8.33
N TYR A 138 10.61 -15.32 7.19
CA TYR A 138 9.15 -15.41 7.10
C TYR A 138 8.74 -16.22 5.86
N ARG A 139 7.70 -17.04 6.01
CA ARG A 139 7.10 -17.81 4.93
C ARG A 139 5.60 -17.94 5.19
N THR A 140 4.78 -17.71 4.17
CA THR A 140 3.33 -17.87 4.30
C THR A 140 2.65 -18.20 2.98
N ALA A 141 1.55 -18.93 3.06
CA ALA A 141 0.62 -19.03 1.94
C ALA A 141 -0.15 -17.71 1.80
N VAL A 142 -0.25 -17.21 0.59
CA VAL A 142 -1.00 -16.01 0.26
C VAL A 142 -2.34 -16.44 -0.33
N ASN A 143 -3.43 -15.85 0.16
CA ASN A 143 -4.74 -16.10 -0.41
C ASN A 143 -4.75 -15.72 -1.90
N ILE A 144 -5.55 -16.42 -2.69
CA ILE A 144 -5.59 -16.20 -4.14
C ILE A 144 -6.69 -15.17 -4.42
N PRO A 145 -6.41 -14.08 -5.15
CA PRO A 145 -7.42 -13.08 -5.46
C PRO A 145 -8.53 -13.68 -6.35
N GLN A 146 -9.78 -13.28 -6.12
CA GLN A 146 -10.92 -13.74 -6.93
C GLN A 146 -10.86 -13.20 -8.37
N GLN A 147 -10.19 -12.06 -8.57
CA GLN A 147 -10.02 -11.39 -9.85
C GLN A 147 -8.56 -10.94 -10.00
N PRO A 148 -8.02 -10.85 -11.23
CA PRO A 148 -6.69 -10.29 -11.46
C PRO A 148 -6.57 -8.89 -10.86
N GLY A 149 -5.41 -8.59 -10.28
CA GLY A 149 -5.20 -7.28 -9.69
C GLY A 149 -3.97 -7.18 -8.79
N VAL A 150 -3.80 -5.98 -8.25
CA VAL A 150 -2.72 -5.64 -7.32
C VAL A 150 -3.11 -6.07 -5.91
N ILE A 151 -2.29 -6.93 -5.32
CA ILE A 151 -2.43 -7.45 -3.96
C ILE A 151 -1.29 -6.97 -3.08
N SER A 152 -1.50 -7.04 -1.77
CA SER A 152 -0.48 -6.78 -0.75
C SER A 152 -0.17 -8.01 0.07
N VAL A 153 1.09 -8.21 0.44
CA VAL A 153 1.51 -9.16 1.48
C VAL A 153 2.19 -8.36 2.59
N LYS A 154 1.55 -8.28 3.75
CA LYS A 154 2.08 -7.56 4.91
C LYS A 154 2.79 -8.51 5.85
N LEU A 155 4.00 -8.15 6.27
CA LEU A 155 4.70 -8.89 7.32
C LEU A 155 3.92 -8.73 8.64
N PRO A 156 3.48 -9.81 9.31
CA PRO A 156 2.69 -9.70 10.53
C PRO A 156 3.50 -9.08 11.67
N ALA A 157 2.86 -8.27 12.52
CA ALA A 157 3.50 -7.70 13.70
C ALA A 157 3.96 -8.75 14.73
N THR A 158 3.47 -9.98 14.62
CA THR A 158 3.88 -11.14 15.45
C THR A 158 5.13 -11.85 14.93
N SER A 159 5.56 -11.55 13.70
CA SER A 159 6.78 -12.10 13.12
C SER A 159 8.02 -11.33 13.60
N THR A 160 9.21 -11.81 13.23
CA THR A 160 10.45 -11.12 13.59
C THR A 160 10.58 -9.84 12.77
N ALA A 161 10.72 -8.70 13.45
CA ALA A 161 10.97 -7.41 12.82
C ALA A 161 12.27 -7.44 11.99
N LEU A 162 12.25 -6.80 10.82
CA LEU A 162 13.46 -6.66 10.01
C LEU A 162 14.50 -5.83 10.75
N LYS A 163 15.77 -6.24 10.71
CA LYS A 163 16.86 -5.50 11.33
C LYS A 163 17.26 -4.31 10.48
N ILE A 164 17.62 -3.23 11.14
CA ILE A 164 18.14 -2.02 10.50
C ILE A 164 19.48 -2.34 9.83
N ASN A 165 19.69 -1.76 8.64
CA ASN A 165 20.86 -1.90 7.78
C ASN A 165 21.14 -3.35 7.33
N GLN A 166 20.10 -4.19 7.29
CA GLN A 166 20.19 -5.55 6.76
C GLN A 166 19.35 -5.68 5.48
N ASN A 167 19.87 -6.43 4.51
CA ASN A 167 19.15 -6.78 3.30
C ASN A 167 18.37 -8.08 3.51
N TYR A 168 17.23 -8.18 2.85
CA TYR A 168 16.41 -9.40 2.83
C TYR A 168 15.98 -9.70 1.39
N HIS A 169 16.01 -10.97 1.04
CA HIS A 169 15.59 -11.47 -0.27
C HIS A 169 14.15 -11.97 -0.16
N TRP A 170 13.22 -11.35 -0.88
CA TRP A 170 11.84 -11.80 -0.93
C TRP A 170 11.55 -12.53 -2.24
N PHE A 171 10.61 -13.46 -2.17
CA PHE A 171 10.08 -14.22 -3.29
C PHE A 171 8.57 -14.27 -3.18
N LEU A 172 7.88 -14.06 -4.30
CA LEU A 172 6.49 -14.47 -4.47
C LEU A 172 6.47 -15.59 -5.51
N LYS A 173 6.08 -16.79 -5.10
CA LYS A 173 6.05 -18.01 -5.92
C LYS A 173 4.60 -18.36 -6.20
N THR A 174 4.29 -18.71 -7.45
CA THR A 174 2.96 -19.12 -7.87
C THR A 174 3.02 -20.44 -8.62
N GLU A 175 2.06 -21.33 -8.36
CA GLU A 175 1.83 -22.51 -9.18
C GLU A 175 0.58 -22.29 -10.03
N ILE A 176 0.72 -22.39 -11.35
CA ILE A 176 -0.34 -22.11 -12.31
C ILE A 176 -0.65 -23.39 -13.08
N ALA A 177 -1.91 -23.80 -13.08
CA ALA A 177 -2.42 -24.84 -13.93
C ALA A 177 -2.59 -24.30 -15.36
N LEU A 178 -1.61 -24.60 -16.22
CA LEU A 178 -1.70 -24.36 -17.65
C LEU A 178 -2.52 -25.47 -18.28
N SER A 179 -3.80 -25.22 -18.48
CA SER A 179 -4.64 -26.17 -19.20
C SER A 179 -5.74 -25.43 -19.95
N CYS A 180 -5.53 -25.28 -21.25
CA CYS A 180 -6.62 -25.04 -22.19
C CYS A 180 -7.42 -26.36 -22.43
N ASP A 181 -6.97 -27.52 -21.89
CA ASP A 181 -7.70 -28.80 -21.80
C ASP A 181 -7.83 -29.25 -20.32
N ARG A 182 -9.05 -29.47 -19.85
CA ARG A 182 -9.40 -29.62 -18.42
C ARG A 182 -9.00 -30.97 -17.80
N GLN A 183 -8.57 -31.94 -18.60
CA GLN A 183 -8.35 -33.31 -18.10
C GLN A 183 -6.95 -33.57 -17.54
N GLN A 184 -5.91 -32.88 -18.02
CA GLN A 184 -4.52 -33.02 -17.51
C GLN A 184 -3.77 -31.68 -17.51
N PRO A 185 -3.95 -30.82 -16.49
CA PRO A 185 -3.26 -29.54 -16.40
C PRO A 185 -1.75 -29.72 -16.18
N VAL A 186 -0.93 -29.02 -16.98
CA VAL A 186 0.50 -28.88 -16.70
C VAL A 186 0.67 -27.81 -15.64
N ILE A 187 1.28 -28.14 -14.50
CA ILE A 187 1.58 -27.15 -13.46
C ILE A 187 2.88 -26.42 -13.81
N ALA A 188 2.77 -25.14 -14.10
CA ALA A 188 3.91 -24.24 -14.26
C ALA A 188 4.20 -23.52 -12.95
N LYS A 189 5.49 -23.35 -12.64
CA LYS A 189 5.96 -22.51 -11.54
C LYS A 189 6.38 -21.16 -12.11
N ASP A 190 5.89 -20.10 -11.53
CA ASP A 190 6.35 -18.74 -11.78
C ASP A 190 6.76 -18.08 -10.46
N THR A 191 7.69 -17.14 -10.52
CA THR A 191 8.25 -16.49 -9.34
C THR A 191 8.52 -15.03 -9.68
N VAL A 192 8.37 -14.12 -8.73
CA VAL A 192 9.04 -12.83 -8.78
C VAL A 192 9.86 -12.68 -7.53
N GLU A 193 11.00 -12.04 -7.63
CA GLU A 193 11.96 -11.93 -6.53
C GLU A 193 12.69 -10.60 -6.57
N GLY A 194 13.16 -10.18 -5.41
CA GLY A 194 13.92 -8.95 -5.25
C GLY A 194 14.27 -8.70 -3.79
N TRP A 195 14.80 -7.52 -3.52
CA TRP A 195 15.44 -7.22 -2.25
C TRP A 195 14.78 -6.06 -1.53
N ILE A 196 14.81 -6.10 -0.21
CA ILE A 196 14.39 -5.01 0.66
C ILE A 196 15.48 -4.74 1.68
N GLN A 197 15.77 -3.46 1.92
CA GLN A 197 16.64 -3.04 3.01
C GLN A 197 15.87 -2.18 3.99
N ARG A 198 15.85 -2.57 5.27
CA ARG A 198 15.36 -1.66 6.31
C ARG A 198 16.48 -0.71 6.69
N ILE A 199 16.26 0.59 6.61
CA ILE A 199 17.25 1.60 7.00
C ILE A 199 16.81 2.35 8.24
N GLN A 200 17.78 2.99 8.90
CA GLN A 200 17.50 3.97 9.96
C GLN A 200 17.19 5.33 9.31
N PRO A 201 16.00 5.91 9.49
CA PRO A 201 15.75 7.28 9.05
C PRO A 201 16.61 8.26 9.85
N SER A 202 16.97 9.39 9.22
CA SER A 202 17.63 10.49 9.92
C SER A 202 16.67 11.09 10.96
N PRO A 203 17.17 11.67 12.07
CA PRO A 203 16.31 12.31 13.07
C PRO A 203 15.40 13.39 12.48
N THR A 204 15.91 14.15 11.52
CA THR A 204 15.12 15.16 10.79
C THR A 204 13.97 14.54 10.02
N LEU A 205 14.22 13.44 9.29
CA LEU A 205 13.19 12.74 8.52
C LEU A 205 12.14 12.13 9.46
N THR A 206 12.57 11.51 10.57
CA THR A 206 11.66 10.97 11.59
C THR A 206 10.70 12.04 12.10
N ASN A 207 11.22 13.18 12.53
CA ASN A 207 10.39 14.28 13.04
C ASN A 207 9.42 14.82 11.99
N GLN A 208 9.84 14.88 10.71
CA GLN A 208 8.97 15.30 9.61
C GLN A 208 7.84 14.30 9.35
N ILE A 209 8.13 13.00 9.41
CA ILE A 209 7.13 11.94 9.22
C ILE A 209 6.11 11.95 10.37
N GLU A 210 6.56 12.09 11.60
CA GLU A 210 5.69 12.11 12.79
C GLU A 210 4.73 13.30 12.80
N ALA A 211 5.15 14.46 12.29
CA ALA A 211 4.32 15.65 12.18
C ALA A 211 3.41 15.68 10.93
N ALA A 212 3.64 14.77 9.97
CA ALA A 212 2.98 14.78 8.67
C ALA A 212 1.67 13.96 8.67
N THR A 213 0.69 14.40 7.88
CA THR A 213 -0.47 13.57 7.53
C THR A 213 -0.04 12.40 6.63
N PRO A 214 -0.82 11.31 6.52
CA PRO A 214 -0.49 10.21 5.62
C PRO A 214 -0.24 10.66 4.16
N GLN A 215 -1.01 11.64 3.67
CA GLN A 215 -0.83 12.18 2.33
C GLN A 215 0.51 12.94 2.18
N GLN A 216 0.92 13.69 3.21
CA GLN A 216 2.22 14.38 3.23
C GLN A 216 3.39 13.40 3.37
N GLN A 217 3.21 12.31 4.11
CA GLN A 217 4.22 11.26 4.29
C GLN A 217 4.65 10.63 2.97
N ILE A 218 3.74 10.45 2.01
CA ILE A 218 4.07 9.89 0.68
C ILE A 218 5.20 10.69 0.03
N GLY A 219 5.10 12.02 0.00
CA GLY A 219 6.13 12.87 -0.58
C GLY A 219 7.45 12.84 0.20
N LEU A 220 7.39 12.71 1.53
CA LEU A 220 8.58 12.54 2.37
C LEU A 220 9.29 11.21 2.08
N TYR A 221 8.55 10.12 2.01
CA TYR A 221 9.09 8.80 1.68
C TYR A 221 9.70 8.78 0.27
N ALA A 222 8.97 9.33 -0.72
CA ALA A 222 9.40 9.31 -2.12
C ALA A 222 10.73 10.05 -2.33
N ARG A 223 10.86 11.25 -1.76
CA ARG A 223 12.08 12.07 -1.85
C ARG A 223 13.29 11.47 -1.12
N ASN A 224 13.06 10.51 -0.23
CA ASN A 224 14.10 9.82 0.54
C ASN A 224 14.34 8.37 0.05
N GLY A 225 13.82 7.99 -1.12
CA GLY A 225 14.04 6.65 -1.70
C GLY A 225 13.35 5.50 -0.97
N LEU A 226 12.40 5.79 -0.08
CA LEU A 226 11.66 4.81 0.72
C LEU A 226 10.50 4.22 -0.08
N TRP A 227 10.83 3.39 -1.08
CA TRP A 227 9.87 2.85 -2.05
C TRP A 227 8.70 2.12 -1.38
N TYR A 228 8.99 1.20 -0.46
CA TYR A 228 7.96 0.36 0.16
C TYR A 228 6.99 1.20 0.99
N ASP A 229 7.48 2.18 1.75
CA ASP A 229 6.65 3.10 2.52
C ASP A 229 5.83 4.01 1.61
N THR A 230 6.45 4.57 0.55
CA THR A 230 5.77 5.42 -0.44
C THR A 230 4.60 4.70 -1.09
N LEU A 231 4.86 3.51 -1.66
CA LEU A 231 3.86 2.73 -2.37
C LEU A 231 2.74 2.26 -1.43
N THR A 232 3.08 1.81 -0.22
CA THR A 232 2.12 1.32 0.76
C THR A 232 1.19 2.44 1.22
N THR A 233 1.72 3.59 1.62
CA THR A 233 0.89 4.71 2.09
C THR A 233 -0.03 5.22 0.99
N LEU A 234 0.45 5.30 -0.26
CA LEU A 234 -0.38 5.70 -1.39
C LEU A 234 -1.46 4.66 -1.72
N ALA A 235 -1.13 3.37 -1.72
CA ALA A 235 -2.10 2.30 -1.94
C ALA A 235 -3.19 2.27 -0.86
N GLU A 236 -2.82 2.41 0.42
CA GLU A 236 -3.76 2.45 1.54
C GLU A 236 -4.72 3.65 1.43
N LEU A 237 -4.21 4.84 1.06
CA LEU A 237 -5.07 6.00 0.82
C LEU A 237 -6.02 5.78 -0.36
N ARG A 238 -5.57 5.16 -1.45
CA ARG A 238 -6.45 4.80 -2.58
C ARG A 238 -7.53 3.80 -2.19
N LEU A 239 -7.21 2.82 -1.36
CA LEU A 239 -8.18 1.84 -0.85
C LEU A 239 -9.22 2.51 0.05
N MET A 240 -8.84 3.52 0.85
CA MET A 240 -9.76 4.28 1.68
C MET A 240 -10.60 5.30 0.91
N LYS A 241 -10.08 5.84 -0.20
CA LYS A 241 -10.72 6.87 -1.02
C LYS A 241 -10.70 6.47 -2.51
N PRO A 242 -11.45 5.43 -2.91
CA PRO A 242 -11.38 4.86 -4.25
C PRO A 242 -11.83 5.82 -5.37
N GLU A 243 -12.63 6.84 -5.07
CA GLU A 243 -13.10 7.83 -6.04
C GLU A 243 -12.22 9.09 -6.12
N ASP A 244 -11.16 9.18 -5.32
CA ASP A 244 -10.27 10.33 -5.34
C ASP A 244 -9.37 10.32 -6.59
N GLY A 245 -9.69 11.19 -7.54
CA GLY A 245 -8.95 11.33 -8.80
C GLY A 245 -7.50 11.76 -8.62
N SER A 246 -7.18 12.50 -7.55
CA SER A 246 -5.80 12.93 -7.27
C SER A 246 -4.93 11.73 -6.91
N LEU A 247 -5.41 10.86 -6.01
CA LEU A 247 -4.70 9.64 -5.61
C LEU A 247 -4.57 8.64 -6.77
N LYS A 248 -5.56 8.57 -7.68
CA LYS A 248 -5.44 7.78 -8.92
C LYS A 248 -4.30 8.32 -9.80
N GLY A 249 -4.21 9.64 -9.96
CA GLY A 249 -3.14 10.30 -10.70
C GLY A 249 -1.77 10.07 -10.09
N ASP A 250 -1.65 10.27 -8.77
CA ASP A 250 -0.42 10.05 -8.01
C ASP A 250 0.07 8.60 -8.11
N TRP A 251 -0.84 7.62 -8.08
CA TRP A 251 -0.47 6.21 -8.27
C TRP A 251 0.08 5.93 -9.66
N HIS A 252 -0.57 6.48 -10.68
CA HIS A 252 -0.10 6.34 -12.04
C HIS A 252 1.29 6.97 -12.19
N GLU A 253 1.51 8.17 -11.64
CA GLU A 253 2.80 8.85 -11.68
C GLU A 253 3.91 8.06 -10.97
N LEU A 254 3.61 7.52 -9.78
CA LEU A 254 4.56 6.70 -9.03
C LEU A 254 4.97 5.45 -9.82
N LEU A 255 4.01 4.72 -10.38
CA LEU A 255 4.30 3.50 -11.14
C LEU A 255 4.96 3.79 -12.49
N HIS A 256 4.60 4.89 -13.15
CA HIS A 256 5.27 5.37 -14.35
C HIS A 256 6.76 5.64 -14.09
N SER A 257 7.10 6.24 -12.94
CA SER A 257 8.50 6.54 -12.58
C SER A 257 9.42 5.32 -12.51
N VAL A 258 8.84 4.11 -12.46
CA VAL A 258 9.55 2.83 -12.39
C VAL A 258 9.16 1.88 -13.53
N ASP A 259 8.60 2.40 -14.63
CA ASP A 259 8.26 1.63 -15.84
C ASP A 259 7.23 0.51 -15.56
N LEU A 260 6.16 0.84 -14.81
CA LEU A 260 5.03 -0.03 -14.46
C LEU A 260 3.66 0.54 -14.91
N ASP A 261 3.64 1.32 -15.98
CA ASP A 261 2.44 1.94 -16.56
C ASP A 261 1.29 0.95 -16.79
N GLU A 262 1.59 -0.24 -17.30
CA GLU A 262 0.58 -1.27 -17.60
C GLU A 262 -0.14 -1.80 -16.34
N ILE A 263 0.49 -1.64 -15.17
CA ILE A 263 -0.07 -2.02 -13.86
C ILE A 263 -0.88 -0.87 -13.26
N ALA A 264 -0.64 0.38 -13.65
CA ALA A 264 -1.27 1.55 -13.03
C ALA A 264 -2.80 1.58 -13.16
N SER A 265 -3.33 0.98 -14.23
CA SER A 265 -4.77 0.85 -14.47
C SER A 265 -5.41 -0.39 -13.83
N GLN A 266 -4.63 -1.27 -13.20
CA GLN A 266 -5.14 -2.50 -12.60
C GLN A 266 -5.81 -2.21 -11.26
N SER A 267 -6.81 -3.03 -10.92
CA SER A 267 -7.55 -2.92 -9.66
C SER A 267 -6.66 -3.19 -8.46
N LEU A 268 -6.75 -2.37 -7.42
CA LEU A 268 -6.22 -2.71 -6.09
C LEU A 268 -7.25 -3.61 -5.41
N VAL A 269 -6.86 -4.85 -5.12
CA VAL A 269 -7.75 -5.84 -4.55
C VAL A 269 -7.47 -5.91 -3.05
N GLN A 270 -8.50 -5.65 -2.23
CA GLN A 270 -8.49 -6.01 -0.82
C GLN A 270 -8.67 -7.51 -0.70
N CYS A 271 -7.59 -8.24 -0.93
CA CYS A 271 -7.54 -9.66 -0.66
C CYS A 271 -6.22 -9.94 0.03
N CYS A 272 -6.25 -10.98 0.87
CA CYS A 272 -5.05 -11.67 1.36
C CYS A 272 -4.38 -11.03 2.57
N THR A 273 -5.09 -11.03 3.71
CA THR A 273 -4.40 -11.22 4.99
C THR A 273 -3.83 -12.65 5.04
N PRO A 274 -2.60 -12.86 5.54
CA PRO A 274 -2.09 -14.21 5.82
C PRO A 274 -3.09 -14.96 6.69
N ASN A 275 -3.45 -16.19 6.34
CA ASN A 275 -4.34 -17.01 7.16
C ASN A 275 -3.68 -17.22 8.53
N SER A 276 -4.22 -16.56 9.57
CA SER A 276 -3.88 -16.82 10.95
C SER A 276 -4.73 -17.97 11.49
N GLU A 277 -4.68 -19.13 10.84
CA GLU A 277 -5.35 -20.34 11.31
C GLU A 277 -4.41 -21.53 11.10
N LEU A 278 -3.79 -21.95 12.20
CA LEU A 278 -3.74 -23.34 12.66
C LEU A 278 -3.20 -23.31 14.09
N GLY A 279 -4.13 -23.08 15.02
CA GLY A 279 -3.99 -23.33 16.44
C GLY A 279 -5.27 -23.98 16.92
N GLU A 280 -5.32 -25.31 16.87
CA GLU A 280 -5.99 -26.20 17.83
C GLU A 280 -5.07 -27.40 18.07
#